data_AF-A0A2E9R378-F1
#
_entry.id   AF-A0A2E9R378-F1
#
_cell.length_a   1.000
_cell.length_b   1.000
_cell.length_c   1.000
_cell.angle_alpha   90.00
_cell.angle_beta   90.00
_cell.angle_gamma   90.00
#
_symmetry.space_group_name_H-M   'P 1'
#
loop_
_entity.id
_entity.type
_entity.pdbx_description
1 polymer ?
#
loop_
_entity_poly.entity_id
_entity_poly.type
_entity_poly.pdbx_seq_one_letter_code
_entity_poly.pdbx_strand_id
1 'polypeptide(L)'
;MLIRSFLLSLLLCVGLPHVAQAACTYVKTANLGGSNLNIRSSANTSSSVLGGVPEGACLKVLSTTTSGQNIKGNTTWYKISYGGKTGWVSGYYTVCSNCGGPPPECSAGQTKACYTGAANTRSKGVCKDGRQSCSNGKWGSCQGETKPSAEKCDGKDNDCDGDVDEGNPDAGGSCGTGISAPCQFGTTTCQGGKLICKPKPNNSNEICDNLDNNCNGQIDEGLSRNCYTGPANTNGVGICKGGKQTCSVGTWGPCAGETKPASKETCGNGQDDDCNGQKDEGCSPTGDCKDGDTQPCYTGPPATRSQGSCHDGTQICSGGKWGSCQGETKPTAQEICGNAKDDNCNGQSDENCNVPQQCTDNDKDGFGFGQNCSGIQDCNDADPSVHPNQQEICGNGKDDDCKDGDLPCAKLPFGTQGCTKPEDCESNLCVRLNGEYRCSQLCQTKAECPSGYKCINQSACWPIQQEVPDAGQLQSCKADADCPSGQFCEFGFCAQKTGCGCESHDGNLSPLPFLLMFALLIGWRRKHLPHH
;
A
#
# COMPACT_ATOMS: atom_id res chain seq x y z
N MET A 1 79.33 -65.58 -10.09
CA MET A 1 79.72 -64.86 -8.86
C MET A 1 78.45 -64.68 -8.03
N LEU A 2 78.01 -65.60 -7.18
CA LEU A 2 78.61 -66.06 -5.91
C LEU A 2 79.13 -64.89 -5.08
N ILE A 3 78.38 -64.48 -4.06
CA ILE A 3 78.86 -64.19 -2.70
C ILE A 3 77.73 -64.51 -1.72
N ARG A 4 78.01 -65.46 -0.84
CA ARG A 4 77.30 -65.78 0.40
C ARG A 4 77.69 -64.75 1.46
N SER A 5 76.75 -64.30 2.29
CA SER A 5 77.07 -63.66 3.57
C SER A 5 76.27 -64.31 4.70
N PHE A 6 77.03 -64.89 5.62
CA PHE A 6 76.64 -65.45 6.92
C PHE A 6 76.61 -64.32 7.96
N LEU A 7 75.59 -64.27 8.82
CA LEU A 7 75.56 -63.66 10.16
C LEU A 7 74.27 -64.19 10.84
N LEU A 8 74.32 -65.17 11.75
CA LEU A 8 74.72 -65.10 13.16
C LEU A 8 73.85 -64.11 13.96
N SER A 9 72.82 -64.60 14.67
CA SER A 9 72.61 -64.33 16.11
C SER A 9 71.29 -64.93 16.67
N LEU A 10 71.42 -65.52 17.86
CA LEU A 10 70.43 -65.65 18.93
C LEU A 10 69.22 -66.60 18.78
N LEU A 11 69.45 -67.87 19.16
CA LEU A 11 68.44 -68.74 19.76
C LEU A 11 68.00 -68.13 21.12
N LEU A 12 66.89 -67.38 21.11
CA LEU A 12 66.12 -67.10 22.32
C LEU A 12 65.24 -68.33 22.61
N CYS A 13 65.43 -68.93 23.78
CA CYS A 13 64.52 -69.92 24.34
C CYS A 13 63.09 -69.37 24.27
N VAL A 14 62.23 -70.10 23.57
CA VAL A 14 60.79 -69.90 23.56
C VAL A 14 60.27 -70.25 24.94
N GLY A 15 60.31 -69.29 25.86
CA GLY A 15 59.45 -69.30 27.02
C GLY A 15 58.03 -69.11 26.50
N LEU A 16 57.32 -70.21 26.26
CA LEU A 16 55.86 -70.20 26.16
C LEU A 16 55.35 -69.37 27.36
N PRO A 17 54.70 -68.21 27.14
CA PRO A 17 53.94 -67.63 28.23
C PRO A 17 52.92 -68.71 28.60
N HIS A 18 53.02 -69.23 29.83
CA HIS A 18 51.91 -69.93 30.44
C HIS A 18 50.72 -68.99 30.27
N VAL A 19 49.77 -69.41 29.44
CA VAL A 19 48.48 -68.74 29.32
C VAL A 19 47.90 -68.77 30.72
N ALA A 20 48.03 -67.67 31.46
CA ALA A 20 47.29 -67.48 32.69
C ALA A 20 45.82 -67.52 32.27
N GLN A 21 45.17 -68.65 32.53
CA GLN A 21 43.75 -68.84 32.29
C GLN A 21 43.03 -67.65 32.91
N ALA A 22 42.36 -66.83 32.10
CA ALA A 22 41.63 -65.66 32.57
C ALA A 22 40.70 -66.09 33.72
N ALA A 23 40.86 -65.47 34.89
CA ALA A 23 40.06 -65.79 36.06
C ALA A 23 38.59 -65.46 35.76
N CYS A 24 37.73 -66.47 35.79
CA CYS A 24 36.31 -66.31 35.50
C CYS A 24 35.64 -65.45 36.56
N THR A 25 34.98 -64.36 36.16
CA THR A 25 34.29 -63.44 37.09
C THR A 25 33.03 -64.05 37.68
N TYR A 26 32.33 -64.86 36.88
CA TYR A 26 31.15 -65.62 37.28
C TYR A 26 31.27 -67.07 36.78
N VAL A 27 30.70 -67.98 37.55
CA VAL A 27 30.58 -69.39 37.19
C VAL A 27 29.15 -69.87 37.38
N LYS A 28 28.69 -70.75 36.50
CA LYS A 28 27.38 -71.42 36.61
C LYS A 28 27.59 -72.86 37.04
N THR A 29 26.88 -73.33 38.07
CA THR A 29 26.96 -74.73 38.50
C THR A 29 26.37 -75.66 37.43
N ALA A 30 27.04 -76.77 37.14
CA ALA A 30 26.68 -77.70 36.07
C ALA A 30 27.22 -79.11 36.36
N ASN A 31 26.71 -80.11 35.64
CA ASN A 31 27.13 -81.52 35.73
C ASN A 31 26.83 -82.16 37.11
N LEU A 32 25.72 -81.76 37.75
CA LEU A 32 25.33 -82.24 39.07
C LEU A 32 24.21 -83.29 39.03
N GLY A 33 23.54 -83.46 37.89
CA GLY A 33 22.47 -84.45 37.74
C GLY A 33 21.28 -84.18 38.67
N GLY A 34 20.94 -82.91 38.89
CA GLY A 34 19.87 -82.48 39.79
C GLY A 34 20.25 -82.41 41.28
N SER A 35 21.50 -82.70 41.63
CA SER A 35 22.01 -82.58 43.01
C SER A 35 22.56 -81.17 43.30
N ASN A 36 22.84 -80.89 44.58
CA ASN A 36 23.49 -79.65 45.01
C ASN A 36 25.02 -79.80 45.04
N LEU A 37 25.74 -78.77 44.59
CA LEU A 37 27.19 -78.62 44.75
C LEU A 37 27.51 -78.10 46.14
N ASN A 38 28.30 -78.84 46.90
CA ASN A 38 28.70 -78.45 48.25
C ASN A 38 29.65 -77.25 48.25
N ILE A 39 29.32 -76.24 49.06
CA ILE A 39 30.20 -75.13 49.45
C ILE A 39 31.07 -75.64 50.61
N ARG A 40 32.39 -75.58 50.47
CA ARG A 40 33.32 -76.14 51.45
C ARG A 40 34.18 -75.08 52.11
N SER A 41 34.62 -75.32 53.35
CA SER A 41 35.46 -74.35 54.07
C SER A 41 36.85 -74.17 53.45
N SER A 42 37.38 -75.19 52.76
CA SER A 42 38.66 -75.16 52.03
C SER A 42 38.55 -75.82 50.64
N ALA A 43 39.53 -75.61 49.77
CA ALA A 43 39.57 -76.15 48.39
C ALA A 43 39.89 -77.67 48.32
N ASN A 44 39.14 -78.48 49.06
CA ASN A 44 39.23 -79.94 49.12
C ASN A 44 37.91 -80.57 49.59
N THR A 45 37.70 -81.86 49.37
CA THR A 45 36.47 -82.60 49.70
C THR A 45 36.40 -83.14 51.12
N SER A 46 37.50 -83.10 51.88
CA SER A 46 37.53 -83.53 53.29
C SER A 46 37.14 -82.42 54.26
N SER A 47 37.17 -81.15 53.83
CA SER A 47 36.76 -80.01 54.65
C SER A 47 35.24 -79.92 54.84
N SER A 48 34.83 -79.23 55.91
CA SER A 48 33.44 -79.08 56.33
C SER A 48 32.54 -78.51 55.20
N VAL A 49 31.34 -79.06 55.07
CA VAL A 49 30.32 -78.57 54.13
C VAL A 49 29.56 -77.42 54.80
N LEU A 50 29.66 -76.22 54.23
CA LEU A 50 29.06 -74.99 54.74
C LEU A 50 27.64 -74.74 54.22
N GLY A 51 27.30 -75.36 53.08
CA GLY A 51 26.01 -75.23 52.40
C GLY A 51 26.03 -75.94 51.05
N GLY A 52 24.93 -75.82 50.29
CA GLY A 52 24.80 -76.39 48.96
C GLY A 52 24.27 -75.37 47.96
N VAL A 53 24.75 -75.45 46.72
CA VAL A 53 24.30 -74.64 45.60
C VAL A 53 23.60 -75.55 44.59
N PRO A 54 22.34 -75.27 44.19
CA PRO A 54 21.65 -76.09 43.20
C PRO A 54 22.31 -76.02 41.82
N GLU A 55 22.03 -77.00 40.96
CA GLU A 55 22.46 -76.98 39.56
C GLU A 55 21.86 -75.78 38.80
N GLY A 56 22.67 -75.16 37.93
CA GLY A 56 22.29 -74.00 37.14
C GLY A 56 22.39 -72.66 37.87
N ALA A 57 22.77 -72.63 39.15
CA ALA A 57 22.96 -71.40 39.90
C ALA A 57 24.16 -70.59 39.41
N CYS A 58 24.01 -69.27 39.40
CA CYS A 58 25.04 -68.32 38.99
C CYS A 58 25.76 -67.73 40.18
N LEU A 59 27.08 -67.89 40.22
CA LEU A 59 27.92 -67.59 41.36
C LEU A 59 28.99 -66.57 40.96
N LYS A 60 29.07 -65.47 41.70
CA LYS A 60 30.19 -64.53 41.59
C LYS A 60 31.43 -65.16 42.22
N VAL A 61 32.53 -65.19 41.46
CA VAL A 61 33.81 -65.69 41.95
C VAL A 61 34.49 -64.59 42.75
N LEU A 62 34.77 -64.87 44.02
CA LEU A 62 35.51 -64.00 44.92
C LEU A 62 37.02 -64.26 44.86
N SER A 63 37.41 -65.51 44.59
CA SER A 63 38.81 -65.93 44.46
C SER A 63 38.88 -67.27 43.73
N THR A 64 40.02 -67.57 43.13
CA THR A 64 40.26 -68.83 42.41
C THR A 64 41.58 -69.42 42.88
N THR A 65 41.62 -70.74 43.04
CA THR A 65 42.87 -71.49 43.21
C THR A 65 42.93 -72.63 42.21
N THR A 66 44.08 -72.86 41.60
CA THR A 66 44.36 -73.97 40.68
C THR A 66 45.13 -75.11 41.33
N SER A 67 45.43 -74.98 42.63
CA SER A 67 46.19 -75.95 43.43
C SER A 67 45.30 -76.67 44.46
N GLY A 68 43.98 -76.66 44.27
CA GLY A 68 43.06 -77.40 45.11
C GLY A 68 43.10 -78.90 44.83
N GLN A 69 42.36 -79.68 45.62
CA GLN A 69 42.27 -81.13 45.39
C GLN A 69 41.78 -81.41 43.97
N ASN A 70 42.45 -82.36 43.30
CA ASN A 70 42.05 -82.82 41.98
C ASN A 70 40.71 -83.55 42.05
N ILE A 71 39.69 -82.99 41.41
CA ILE A 71 38.38 -83.60 41.24
C ILE A 71 38.23 -83.94 39.76
N LYS A 72 38.30 -85.24 39.44
CA LYS A 72 38.09 -85.79 38.08
C LYS A 72 38.92 -85.06 37.01
N GLY A 73 40.20 -84.80 37.29
CA GLY A 73 41.15 -84.14 36.39
C GLY A 73 41.21 -82.62 36.53
N ASN A 74 40.39 -81.99 37.38
CA ASN A 74 40.35 -80.54 37.56
C ASN A 74 40.76 -80.14 38.99
N THR A 75 41.84 -79.37 39.13
CA THR A 75 42.37 -78.86 40.41
C THR A 75 41.89 -77.44 40.73
N THR A 76 41.05 -76.86 39.88
CA THR A 76 40.52 -75.51 40.05
C THR A 76 39.39 -75.51 41.06
N TRP A 77 39.40 -74.54 41.97
CA TRP A 77 38.32 -74.27 42.92
C TRP A 77 38.02 -72.78 42.94
N TYR A 78 36.74 -72.44 43.06
CA TYR A 78 36.26 -71.07 43.11
C TYR A 78 35.71 -70.77 44.50
N LYS A 79 36.20 -69.70 45.13
CA LYS A 79 35.63 -69.15 46.35
C LYS A 79 34.42 -68.29 45.96
N ILE A 80 33.27 -68.58 46.53
CA ILE A 80 31.99 -67.93 46.21
C ILE A 80 31.29 -67.53 47.51
N SER A 81 30.25 -66.70 47.39
CA SER A 81 29.28 -66.46 48.47
C SER A 81 27.87 -66.72 47.95
N TYR A 82 27.13 -67.61 48.61
CA TYR A 82 25.78 -68.00 48.21
C TYR A 82 24.95 -68.34 49.44
N GLY A 83 23.72 -67.81 49.53
CA GLY A 83 22.84 -68.03 50.68
C GLY A 83 23.44 -67.62 52.03
N GLY A 84 24.28 -66.57 52.05
CA GLY A 84 24.99 -66.11 53.25
C GLY A 84 26.20 -66.96 53.66
N LYS A 85 26.55 -68.00 52.90
CA LYS A 85 27.72 -68.87 53.14
C LYS A 85 28.84 -68.54 52.16
N THR A 86 30.04 -68.32 52.68
CA THR A 86 31.23 -68.05 51.86
C THR A 86 32.21 -69.23 51.96
N GLY A 87 32.56 -69.83 50.83
CA GLY A 87 33.44 -70.99 50.78
C GLY A 87 33.81 -71.40 49.36
N TRP A 88 34.45 -72.56 49.22
CA TRP A 88 35.01 -73.07 47.97
C TRP A 88 34.09 -74.11 47.32
N VAL A 89 33.89 -73.98 46.01
CA VAL A 89 33.23 -74.97 45.16
C VAL A 89 34.21 -75.47 44.10
N SER A 90 34.09 -76.74 43.70
CA SER A 90 35.01 -77.33 42.73
C SER A 90 34.72 -76.82 41.32
N GLY A 91 35.78 -76.44 40.60
CA GLY A 91 35.73 -75.99 39.22
C GLY A 91 35.22 -77.04 38.24
N TYR A 92 35.30 -78.33 38.59
CA TYR A 92 34.75 -79.41 37.77
C TYR A 92 33.22 -79.33 37.60
N TYR A 93 32.51 -78.91 38.65
CA TYR A 93 31.05 -78.81 38.68
C TYR A 93 30.56 -77.39 38.36
N THR A 94 31.39 -76.62 37.68
CA THR A 94 31.08 -75.26 37.29
C THR A 94 31.61 -74.99 35.91
N VAL A 95 30.94 -74.10 35.17
CA VAL A 95 31.42 -73.58 33.90
C VAL A 95 31.53 -72.07 34.01
N CYS A 96 32.60 -71.50 33.45
CA CYS A 96 32.71 -70.06 33.35
C CYS A 96 31.56 -69.50 32.51
N SER A 97 30.85 -68.51 33.05
CA SER A 97 29.62 -68.03 32.46
C SER A 97 29.41 -66.55 32.76
N ASN A 98 28.75 -65.81 31.88
CA ASN A 98 28.43 -64.39 32.08
C ASN A 98 27.09 -64.19 32.79
N CYS A 99 26.62 -65.18 33.54
CA CYS A 99 25.26 -65.23 34.04
C CYS A 99 24.98 -64.34 35.28
N GLY A 100 25.91 -63.45 35.64
CA GLY A 100 25.74 -62.38 36.62
C GLY A 100 25.87 -60.98 36.04
N GLY A 101 25.67 -60.81 34.72
CA GLY A 101 25.50 -59.49 34.10
C GLY A 101 24.24 -58.79 34.61
N PRO A 102 24.17 -57.44 34.54
CA PRO A 102 22.93 -56.72 34.82
C PRO A 102 21.79 -57.26 33.95
N PRO A 103 20.55 -57.29 34.45
CA PRO A 103 19.40 -57.70 33.65
C PRO A 103 19.32 -56.86 32.37
N PRO A 104 18.85 -57.42 31.24
CA PRO A 104 18.73 -56.69 29.99
C PRO A 104 17.85 -55.45 30.19
N GLU A 105 18.29 -54.30 29.69
CA GLU A 105 17.58 -53.03 29.82
C GLU A 105 16.23 -53.02 29.09
N CYS A 106 16.07 -53.95 28.14
CA CYS A 106 14.89 -54.09 27.30
C CYS A 106 14.78 -55.50 26.72
N SER A 107 13.57 -55.86 26.28
CA SER A 107 13.32 -57.12 25.57
C SER A 107 13.50 -56.94 24.06
N ALA A 108 14.05 -57.95 23.38
CA ALA A 108 14.30 -57.91 21.94
C ALA A 108 13.01 -57.56 21.17
N GLY A 109 13.12 -56.61 20.24
CA GLY A 109 11.99 -56.11 19.44
C GLY A 109 11.15 -55.03 20.12
N GLN A 110 11.35 -54.71 21.41
CA GLN A 110 10.74 -53.53 22.01
C GLN A 110 11.26 -52.25 21.34
N THR A 111 10.39 -51.26 21.26
CA THR A 111 10.71 -49.93 20.74
C THR A 111 10.29 -48.86 21.74
N LYS A 112 11.07 -47.77 21.85
CA LYS A 112 10.69 -46.60 22.65
C LYS A 112 10.99 -45.30 21.89
N ALA A 113 10.27 -44.23 22.24
CA ALA A 113 10.61 -42.89 21.82
C ALA A 113 11.96 -42.47 22.42
N CYS A 114 12.72 -41.70 21.68
CA CYS A 114 14.02 -41.20 22.09
C CYS A 114 14.24 -39.81 21.52
N TYR A 115 15.04 -39.02 22.22
CA TYR A 115 15.49 -37.72 21.78
C TYR A 115 16.83 -37.44 22.45
N THR A 116 17.86 -37.18 21.65
CA THR A 116 19.23 -36.98 22.14
C THR A 116 19.68 -35.52 22.12
N GLY A 117 18.81 -34.61 21.69
CA GLY A 117 19.00 -33.16 21.81
C GLY A 117 18.79 -32.64 23.23
N ALA A 118 18.97 -31.34 23.43
CA ALA A 118 18.73 -30.68 24.71
C ALA A 118 17.25 -30.80 25.13
N ALA A 119 16.97 -31.10 26.40
CA ALA A 119 15.60 -31.40 26.82
C ALA A 119 14.59 -30.26 26.56
N ASN A 120 15.06 -29.00 26.58
CA ASN A 120 14.26 -27.81 26.34
C ASN A 120 13.92 -27.55 24.86
N THR A 121 14.50 -28.31 23.92
CA THR A 121 14.22 -28.20 22.49
C THR A 121 13.33 -29.31 21.95
N ARG A 122 12.97 -30.26 22.82
CA ARG A 122 12.15 -31.41 22.45
C ARG A 122 10.73 -30.98 22.12
N SER A 123 10.21 -31.46 20.98
CA SER A 123 8.85 -31.19 20.51
C SER A 123 8.54 -29.70 20.27
N LYS A 124 9.57 -28.91 19.95
CA LYS A 124 9.46 -27.51 19.51
C LYS A 124 9.88 -27.40 18.06
N GLY A 125 9.22 -26.50 17.33
CA GLY A 125 9.54 -26.25 15.92
C GLY A 125 9.58 -27.51 15.07
N VAL A 126 10.70 -27.68 14.36
CA VAL A 126 10.97 -28.87 13.53
C VAL A 126 11.50 -30.06 14.34
N CYS A 127 11.89 -29.87 15.60
CA CYS A 127 12.48 -30.90 16.42
C CYS A 127 11.46 -31.94 16.87
N LYS A 128 11.82 -33.20 16.65
CA LYS A 128 10.96 -34.34 16.95
C LYS A 128 11.74 -35.55 17.43
N ASP A 129 11.05 -36.35 18.22
CA ASP A 129 11.55 -37.61 18.71
C ASP A 129 11.79 -38.61 17.58
N GLY A 130 12.85 -39.40 17.75
CA GLY A 130 13.08 -40.61 16.98
C GLY A 130 12.58 -41.85 17.72
N ARG A 131 12.99 -43.02 17.22
CA ARG A 131 12.70 -44.32 17.82
C ARG A 131 13.98 -45.13 18.03
N GLN A 132 14.10 -45.75 19.19
CA GLN A 132 15.11 -46.77 19.48
C GLN A 132 14.47 -48.14 19.41
N SER A 133 15.19 -49.11 18.86
CA SER A 133 14.84 -50.54 18.86
C SER A 133 15.78 -51.32 19.76
N CYS A 134 15.24 -52.25 20.52
CA CYS A 134 16.02 -53.11 21.41
C CYS A 134 16.58 -54.32 20.66
N SER A 135 17.89 -54.52 20.76
CA SER A 135 18.58 -55.72 20.27
C SER A 135 19.60 -56.19 21.30
N ASN A 136 19.68 -57.50 21.54
CA ASN A 136 20.60 -58.10 22.52
C ASN A 136 20.53 -57.47 23.94
N GLY A 137 19.33 -57.11 24.38
CA GLY A 137 19.10 -56.55 25.71
C GLY A 137 19.56 -55.10 25.91
N LYS A 138 19.88 -54.38 24.83
CA LYS A 138 20.30 -52.98 24.83
C LYS A 138 19.54 -52.15 23.80
N TRP A 139 19.32 -50.87 24.11
CA TRP A 139 18.75 -49.92 23.17
C TRP A 139 19.77 -49.55 22.09
N GLY A 140 19.34 -49.59 20.82
CA GLY A 140 20.13 -49.10 19.68
C GLY A 140 20.24 -47.57 19.63
N SER A 141 20.70 -47.03 18.51
CA SER A 141 20.71 -45.58 18.28
C SER A 141 19.29 -45.02 18.11
N CYS A 142 19.13 -43.73 18.41
CA CYS A 142 17.88 -43.03 18.16
C CYS A 142 17.76 -42.75 16.65
N GLN A 143 16.82 -43.41 15.98
CA GLN A 143 16.62 -43.26 14.54
C GLN A 143 15.43 -42.35 14.24
N GLY A 144 15.60 -41.42 13.29
CA GLY A 144 14.54 -40.53 12.84
C GLY A 144 14.27 -39.30 13.72
N GLU A 145 15.12 -39.03 14.71
CA GLU A 145 15.06 -37.77 15.47
C GLU A 145 15.48 -36.59 14.58
N THR A 146 14.86 -35.43 14.81
CA THR A 146 15.30 -34.14 14.23
C THR A 146 15.77 -33.26 15.37
N LYS A 147 17.04 -32.84 15.31
CA LYS A 147 17.72 -32.06 16.36
C LYS A 147 17.77 -30.58 15.96
N PRO A 148 18.00 -29.68 16.93
CA PRO A 148 18.28 -28.27 16.69
C PRO A 148 19.38 -28.08 15.65
N SER A 149 19.17 -27.12 14.77
CA SER A 149 20.15 -26.60 13.83
C SER A 149 20.14 -25.08 13.88
N ALA A 150 21.14 -24.41 13.30
CA ALA A 150 21.13 -22.95 13.23
C ALA A 150 19.86 -22.45 12.52
N GLU A 151 19.32 -21.34 13.01
CA GLU A 151 18.14 -20.70 12.43
C GLU A 151 18.30 -20.40 10.94
N LYS A 152 17.17 -20.52 10.24
CA LYS A 152 17.05 -20.23 8.82
C LYS A 152 15.81 -19.42 8.59
N CYS A 153 15.86 -18.53 7.61
CA CYS A 153 14.68 -17.75 7.24
C CYS A 153 13.71 -18.58 6.39
N ASP A 154 13.02 -19.53 7.02
CA ASP A 154 12.14 -20.48 6.34
C ASP A 154 10.75 -20.64 7.00
N GLY A 155 10.45 -19.82 8.00
CA GLY A 155 9.17 -19.80 8.70
C GLY A 155 9.03 -20.94 9.69
N LYS A 156 10.15 -21.54 10.10
CA LYS A 156 10.18 -22.63 11.07
C LYS A 156 11.24 -22.36 12.13
N ASP A 157 10.91 -22.77 13.34
CA ASP A 157 11.83 -22.85 14.47
C ASP A 157 12.80 -24.03 14.25
N ASN A 158 14.01 -23.71 13.75
CA ASN A 158 15.06 -24.63 13.27
C ASN A 158 16.01 -25.06 14.39
N ASP A 159 16.20 -24.20 15.39
CA ASP A 159 17.01 -24.40 16.58
C ASP A 159 16.18 -24.89 17.77
N CYS A 160 14.85 -24.86 17.60
CA CYS A 160 13.86 -25.44 18.48
C CYS A 160 13.85 -24.79 19.86
N ASP A 161 14.16 -23.49 19.96
CA ASP A 161 14.08 -22.72 21.19
C ASP A 161 12.64 -22.29 21.53
N GLY A 162 11.76 -22.26 20.53
CA GLY A 162 10.33 -21.95 20.62
C GLY A 162 9.92 -20.66 19.89
N ASP A 163 10.88 -19.88 19.40
CA ASP A 163 10.66 -18.72 18.56
C ASP A 163 10.90 -19.08 17.08
N VAL A 164 10.27 -18.36 16.16
CA VAL A 164 10.37 -18.62 14.72
C VAL A 164 11.19 -17.54 14.05
N ASP A 165 12.24 -17.93 13.34
CA ASP A 165 13.16 -17.07 12.58
C ASP A 165 13.75 -15.90 13.41
N GLU A 166 14.10 -16.13 14.67
CA GLU A 166 14.64 -15.11 15.56
C GLU A 166 16.08 -14.71 15.20
N GLY A 167 16.49 -13.49 15.58
CA GLY A 167 17.83 -13.00 15.29
C GLY A 167 18.12 -12.66 13.81
N ASN A 168 17.09 -12.61 12.95
CA ASN A 168 17.21 -12.25 11.53
C ASN A 168 18.13 -13.21 10.73
N PRO A 169 17.78 -14.51 10.67
CA PRO A 169 18.63 -15.53 10.05
C PRO A 169 18.78 -15.31 8.54
N ASP A 170 19.91 -15.75 7.99
CA ASP A 170 20.29 -15.63 6.56
C ASP A 170 20.30 -14.18 5.98
N ALA A 171 20.13 -13.17 6.82
CA ALA A 171 20.05 -11.76 6.44
C ALA A 171 21.43 -11.09 6.25
N GLY A 172 21.41 -9.83 5.79
CA GLY A 172 22.61 -8.98 5.66
C GLY A 172 23.34 -9.09 4.32
N GLY A 173 22.92 -9.99 3.43
CA GLY A 173 23.41 -10.04 2.05
C GLY A 173 22.92 -8.87 1.22
N SER A 174 23.66 -8.50 0.17
CA SER A 174 23.17 -7.52 -0.80
C SER A 174 22.08 -8.13 -1.68
N CYS A 175 21.08 -7.33 -2.05
CA CYS A 175 19.97 -7.76 -2.89
C CYS A 175 19.50 -6.62 -3.80
N GLY A 176 18.80 -6.97 -4.88
CA GLY A 176 18.08 -6.02 -5.73
C GLY A 176 16.66 -5.84 -5.23
N THR A 177 16.21 -4.61 -5.06
CA THR A 177 14.85 -4.28 -4.57
C THR A 177 13.80 -4.35 -5.67
N GLY A 178 14.22 -4.27 -6.95
CA GLY A 178 13.32 -4.12 -8.09
C GLY A 178 12.81 -2.70 -8.31
N ILE A 179 13.24 -1.74 -7.49
CA ILE A 179 12.94 -0.30 -7.62
C ILE A 179 13.99 0.35 -8.54
N SER A 180 13.64 1.46 -9.20
CA SER A 180 14.57 2.28 -9.98
C SER A 180 15.64 2.94 -9.10
N ALA A 181 16.67 3.52 -9.73
CA ALA A 181 17.65 4.33 -9.01
C ALA A 181 16.94 5.46 -8.25
N PRO A 182 17.40 5.82 -7.03
CA PRO A 182 18.63 5.39 -6.36
C PRO A 182 18.48 4.14 -5.46
N CYS A 183 17.27 3.60 -5.29
CA CYS A 183 16.96 2.53 -4.34
C CYS A 183 17.07 1.11 -4.92
N GLN A 184 17.87 0.92 -5.97
CA GLN A 184 18.00 -0.35 -6.71
C GLN A 184 18.55 -1.50 -5.87
N PHE A 185 19.38 -1.18 -4.88
CA PHE A 185 20.06 -2.15 -4.05
C PHE A 185 19.63 -2.00 -2.59
N GLY A 186 19.72 -3.11 -1.87
CA GLY A 186 19.33 -3.19 -0.49
C GLY A 186 20.09 -4.28 0.25
N THR A 187 19.64 -4.53 1.47
CA THR A 187 20.11 -5.64 2.30
C THR A 187 18.96 -6.61 2.58
N THR A 188 19.25 -7.91 2.53
CA THR A 188 18.26 -8.93 2.88
C THR A 188 17.93 -8.85 4.36
N THR A 189 16.66 -9.05 4.70
CA THR A 189 16.19 -9.24 6.08
C THR A 189 15.14 -10.35 6.07
N CYS A 190 15.12 -11.16 7.11
CA CYS A 190 14.09 -12.13 7.34
C CYS A 190 12.83 -11.47 7.91
N GLN A 191 11.71 -11.63 7.23
CA GLN A 191 10.41 -11.19 7.72
C GLN A 191 9.35 -12.23 7.33
N GLY A 192 8.77 -12.87 8.34
CA GLY A 192 7.72 -13.88 8.15
C GLY A 192 8.17 -15.11 7.35
N GLY A 193 9.34 -15.69 7.69
CA GLY A 193 9.86 -16.88 7.01
C GLY A 193 10.36 -16.66 5.58
N LYS A 194 10.58 -15.40 5.19
CA LYS A 194 11.07 -15.07 3.86
C LYS A 194 12.13 -13.98 3.92
N LEU A 195 13.23 -14.21 3.21
CA LEU A 195 14.20 -13.16 2.93
C LEU A 195 13.58 -12.12 2.00
N ILE A 196 13.33 -10.95 2.55
CA ILE A 196 12.89 -9.76 1.82
C ILE A 196 14.09 -8.82 1.62
N CYS A 197 14.09 -8.06 0.53
CA CYS A 197 15.10 -7.05 0.27
C CYS A 197 14.63 -5.70 0.79
N LYS A 198 15.28 -5.15 1.84
CA LYS A 198 15.02 -3.79 2.29
C LYS A 198 15.97 -2.83 1.58
N PRO A 199 15.48 -1.77 0.91
CA PRO A 199 16.32 -0.75 0.29
C PRO A 199 17.35 -0.21 1.27
N LYS A 200 18.58 0.00 0.81
CA LYS A 200 19.63 0.65 1.58
C LYS A 200 20.02 1.92 0.83
N PRO A 201 19.75 3.11 1.39
CA PRO A 201 20.08 4.34 0.71
C PRO A 201 21.59 4.49 0.52
N ASN A 202 21.98 4.98 -0.66
CA ASN A 202 23.35 5.38 -0.94
C ASN A 202 23.70 6.73 -0.27
N ASN A 203 22.68 7.54 0.05
CA ASN A 203 22.78 8.82 0.74
C ASN A 203 21.60 8.94 1.71
N SER A 204 21.83 9.30 2.97
CA SER A 204 20.76 9.47 3.96
C SER A 204 19.99 10.79 3.79
N ASN A 205 20.44 11.68 2.92
CA ASN A 205 19.84 13.00 2.70
C ASN A 205 19.02 13.00 1.42
N GLU A 206 17.80 13.53 1.52
CA GLU A 206 16.96 13.86 0.37
C GLU A 206 17.56 15.00 -0.46
N ILE A 207 17.28 14.96 -1.76
CA ILE A 207 17.62 15.98 -2.75
C ILE A 207 16.33 16.31 -3.49
N CYS A 208 16.10 17.59 -3.81
CA CYS A 208 14.93 18.01 -4.57
C CYS A 208 15.09 17.62 -6.04
N ASP A 209 14.89 16.35 -6.36
CA ASP A 209 15.13 15.77 -7.70
C ASP A 209 14.02 14.82 -8.18
N ASN A 210 12.89 14.76 -7.46
CA ASN A 210 11.77 13.87 -7.75
C ASN A 210 12.12 12.38 -7.61
N LEU A 211 13.14 12.05 -6.82
CA LEU A 211 13.49 10.70 -6.42
C LEU A 211 13.45 10.59 -4.90
N ASP A 212 13.22 9.37 -4.41
CA ASP A 212 13.37 9.02 -3.00
C ASP A 212 14.86 8.66 -2.77
N ASN A 213 15.68 9.60 -2.31
CA ASN A 213 17.13 9.38 -2.21
C ASN A 213 17.53 8.56 -0.98
N ASN A 214 16.76 8.66 0.10
CA ASN A 214 16.96 8.00 1.37
C ASN A 214 16.18 6.67 1.49
N CYS A 215 15.40 6.32 0.46
CA CYS A 215 14.65 5.08 0.32
C CYS A 215 13.64 4.81 1.44
N ASN A 216 12.99 5.85 1.97
CA ASN A 216 11.99 5.74 3.03
C ASN A 216 10.54 5.63 2.52
N GLY A 217 10.34 5.71 1.19
CA GLY A 217 9.03 5.62 0.53
C GLY A 217 8.33 6.96 0.32
N GLN A 218 8.96 8.08 0.66
CA GLN A 218 8.49 9.44 0.38
C GLN A 218 9.44 10.09 -0.64
N ILE A 219 8.90 11.01 -1.44
CA ILE A 219 9.66 11.73 -2.46
C ILE A 219 9.82 13.17 -1.99
N ASP A 220 11.07 13.66 -1.98
CA ASP A 220 11.46 15.04 -1.66
C ASP A 220 10.95 15.58 -0.31
N GLU A 221 10.82 14.74 0.73
CA GLU A 221 10.23 15.14 2.00
C GLU A 221 11.15 16.01 2.87
N GLY A 222 10.55 16.93 3.64
CA GLY A 222 11.28 17.74 4.62
C GLY A 222 12.28 18.75 4.04
N LEU A 223 12.33 18.91 2.72
CA LEU A 223 13.25 19.81 2.04
C LEU A 223 12.76 21.26 2.09
N SER A 224 13.57 22.14 2.69
CA SER A 224 13.35 23.59 2.68
C SER A 224 14.64 24.36 2.48
N ARG A 225 14.56 25.51 1.81
CA ARG A 225 15.69 26.43 1.61
C ARG A 225 15.26 27.88 1.74
N ASN A 226 16.19 28.76 2.09
CA ASN A 226 15.97 30.20 2.07
C ASN A 226 15.88 30.71 0.63
N CYS A 227 15.10 31.74 0.42
CA CYS A 227 14.88 32.35 -0.89
C CYS A 227 14.63 33.85 -0.76
N TYR A 228 14.85 34.57 -1.86
CA TYR A 228 14.42 35.96 -2.02
C TYR A 228 14.39 36.24 -3.52
N THR A 229 13.25 36.69 -4.04
CA THR A 229 13.06 36.92 -5.48
C THR A 229 13.15 38.40 -5.87
N GLY A 230 13.28 39.31 -4.89
CA GLY A 230 13.51 40.73 -5.12
C GLY A 230 14.96 41.08 -5.50
N PRO A 231 15.24 42.36 -5.83
CA PRO A 231 16.60 42.83 -6.12
C PRO A 231 17.55 42.56 -4.94
N ALA A 232 18.71 41.96 -5.19
CA ALA A 232 19.59 41.43 -4.14
C ALA A 232 19.98 42.47 -3.05
N ASN A 233 20.05 43.75 -3.41
CA ASN A 233 20.41 44.86 -2.50
C ASN A 233 19.25 45.32 -1.58
N THR A 234 18.05 44.78 -1.74
CA THR A 234 16.87 45.14 -0.93
C THR A 234 16.56 44.10 0.15
N ASN A 235 17.20 42.93 0.11
CA ASN A 235 16.95 41.86 1.09
C ASN A 235 17.44 42.27 2.48
N GLY A 236 16.53 42.36 3.45
CA GLY A 236 16.83 42.80 4.81
C GLY A 236 16.92 44.32 4.97
N VAL A 237 16.52 45.09 3.96
CA VAL A 237 16.40 46.55 4.02
C VAL A 237 14.94 46.92 4.29
N GLY A 238 14.71 47.84 5.22
CA GLY A 238 13.35 48.26 5.57
C GLY A 238 12.48 47.10 6.05
N ILE A 239 11.31 46.95 5.43
CA ILE A 239 10.41 45.81 5.69
C ILE A 239 10.72 44.58 4.83
N CYS A 240 11.58 44.71 3.80
CA CYS A 240 11.88 43.64 2.87
C CYS A 240 12.69 42.53 3.52
N LYS A 241 12.29 41.29 3.23
CA LYS A 241 12.93 40.10 3.78
C LYS A 241 12.76 38.90 2.87
N GLY A 242 13.75 38.02 2.92
CA GLY A 242 13.69 36.68 2.36
C GLY A 242 12.60 35.80 2.99
N GLY A 243 12.15 34.83 2.21
CA GLY A 243 11.22 33.78 2.63
C GLY A 243 11.88 32.41 2.66
N LYS A 244 11.04 31.36 2.65
CA LYS A 244 11.46 29.96 2.47
C LYS A 244 10.71 29.31 1.32
N GLN A 245 11.42 28.49 0.54
CA GLN A 245 10.83 27.55 -0.40
C GLN A 245 10.82 26.16 0.21
N THR A 246 9.76 25.41 -0.03
CA THR A 246 9.69 23.97 0.18
C THR A 246 9.82 23.26 -1.17
N CYS A 247 10.41 22.07 -1.19
CA CYS A 247 10.40 21.23 -2.38
C CYS A 247 9.18 20.31 -2.36
N SER A 248 8.59 20.10 -3.53
CA SER A 248 7.64 19.02 -3.76
C SER A 248 7.86 18.50 -5.18
N VAL A 249 8.14 17.19 -5.32
CA VAL A 249 8.22 16.50 -6.62
C VAL A 249 9.23 17.17 -7.57
N GLY A 250 10.47 17.33 -7.10
CA GLY A 250 11.61 17.91 -7.81
C GLY A 250 11.53 19.41 -8.07
N THR A 251 10.49 20.08 -7.57
CA THR A 251 10.24 21.49 -7.85
C THR A 251 10.18 22.29 -6.54
N TRP A 252 10.97 23.36 -6.48
CA TRP A 252 10.88 24.33 -5.39
C TRP A 252 9.67 25.23 -5.59
N GLY A 253 8.78 25.27 -4.59
CA GLY A 253 7.58 26.11 -4.59
C GLY A 253 7.88 27.62 -4.54
N PRO A 254 6.86 28.47 -4.43
CA PRO A 254 7.06 29.92 -4.30
C PRO A 254 7.83 30.26 -3.02
N CYS A 255 8.45 31.46 -3.01
CA CYS A 255 9.19 31.95 -1.85
C CYS A 255 8.23 32.45 -0.77
N ALA A 256 7.68 31.54 0.04
CA ALA A 256 6.68 31.86 1.04
C ALA A 256 7.26 32.75 2.15
N GLY A 257 6.51 33.80 2.51
CA GLY A 257 6.88 34.74 3.56
C GLY A 257 7.89 35.81 3.16
N GLU A 258 8.27 35.90 1.87
CA GLU A 258 9.08 37.02 1.40
C GLU A 258 8.26 38.33 1.39
N THR A 259 8.93 39.44 1.65
CA THR A 259 8.39 40.79 1.47
C THR A 259 9.30 41.50 0.47
N LYS A 260 8.74 41.83 -0.69
CA LYS A 260 9.45 42.47 -1.80
C LYS A 260 9.27 44.00 -1.74
N PRO A 261 10.18 44.76 -2.39
CA PRO A 261 10.04 46.20 -2.53
C PRO A 261 8.69 46.58 -3.12
N ALA A 262 7.99 47.49 -2.45
CA ALA A 262 6.90 48.22 -3.06
C ALA A 262 7.44 49.10 -4.21
N SER A 263 6.56 49.49 -5.13
CA SER A 263 6.95 50.41 -6.20
C SER A 263 7.10 51.86 -5.72
N LYS A 264 6.56 52.19 -4.54
CA LYS A 264 6.58 53.50 -3.86
C LYS A 264 6.35 53.33 -2.35
N GLU A 265 6.77 54.33 -1.58
CA GLU A 265 6.50 54.45 -0.13
C GLU A 265 5.01 54.59 0.21
N THR A 266 4.59 53.95 1.29
CA THR A 266 3.29 54.21 1.94
C THR A 266 3.47 55.33 2.97
N CYS A 267 3.24 56.56 2.52
CA CYS A 267 3.52 57.74 3.31
C CYS A 267 2.87 57.76 4.71
N GLY A 268 3.69 58.06 5.72
CA GLY A 268 3.27 58.32 7.10
C GLY A 268 3.21 57.07 7.98
N ASN A 269 3.70 55.92 7.51
CA ASN A 269 3.74 54.67 8.28
C ASN A 269 5.07 54.49 9.04
N GLY A 270 6.10 55.31 8.78
CA GLY A 270 7.41 55.19 9.42
C GLY A 270 8.20 53.94 9.00
N GLN A 271 7.85 53.34 7.88
CA GLN A 271 8.49 52.17 7.28
C GLN A 271 9.24 52.57 6.00
N ASP A 272 10.04 51.64 5.49
CA ASP A 272 10.83 51.76 4.25
C ASP A 272 10.26 50.65 3.36
N ASP A 273 9.20 50.99 2.62
CA ASP A 273 8.33 50.06 1.91
C ASP A 273 8.92 49.66 0.55
N ASP A 274 9.64 50.57 -0.09
CA ASP A 274 10.38 50.33 -1.33
C ASP A 274 11.79 49.75 -1.08
N CYS A 275 12.19 49.67 0.20
CA CYS A 275 13.41 49.03 0.66
C CYS A 275 14.68 49.65 0.05
N ASN A 276 14.67 50.96 -0.19
CA ASN A 276 15.81 51.73 -0.68
C ASN A 276 16.70 52.26 0.46
N GLY A 277 16.30 52.05 1.72
CA GLY A 277 17.05 52.46 2.91
C GLY A 277 16.64 53.81 3.49
N GLN A 278 15.60 54.43 2.95
CA GLN A 278 14.96 55.65 3.46
C GLN A 278 13.53 55.32 3.89
N LYS A 279 13.00 56.09 4.83
CA LYS A 279 11.62 55.91 5.31
C LYS A 279 10.80 57.10 4.88
N ASP A 280 9.61 56.85 4.31
CA ASP A 280 8.63 57.87 3.94
C ASP A 280 9.18 58.95 2.95
N GLU A 281 10.16 58.63 2.11
CA GLU A 281 10.66 59.54 1.08
C GLU A 281 9.75 59.62 -0.15
N GLY A 282 9.88 60.69 -0.93
CA GLY A 282 8.97 60.94 -2.08
C GLY A 282 7.54 61.32 -1.69
N CYS A 283 7.24 61.42 -0.39
CA CYS A 283 5.95 61.83 0.16
C CYS A 283 5.77 63.35 0.17
N SER A 284 4.63 63.84 -0.35
CA SER A 284 4.28 65.26 -0.30
C SER A 284 3.71 65.63 1.08
N PRO A 285 4.04 66.81 1.66
CA PRO A 285 3.85 67.11 3.08
C PRO A 285 2.39 67.44 3.50
N THR A 286 1.39 67.09 2.71
CA THR A 286 -0.02 67.23 3.10
C THR A 286 -0.72 65.89 2.91
N GLY A 287 -1.13 65.31 4.05
CA GLY A 287 -1.81 64.04 4.11
C GLY A 287 -3.05 63.96 3.21
N ASP A 288 -3.38 62.71 2.93
CA ASP A 288 -4.51 62.21 2.17
C ASP A 288 -4.50 62.56 0.67
N CYS A 289 -3.99 61.57 -0.08
CA CYS A 289 -4.19 61.25 -1.50
C CYS A 289 -4.71 62.32 -2.48
N LYS A 290 -4.20 62.31 -3.71
CA LYS A 290 -4.74 63.18 -4.76
C LYS A 290 -6.06 62.62 -5.27
N ASP A 291 -7.04 63.48 -5.56
CA ASP A 291 -8.31 63.07 -6.15
C ASP A 291 -8.09 62.22 -7.42
N GLY A 292 -8.68 61.02 -7.42
CA GLY A 292 -8.49 60.01 -8.46
C GLY A 292 -7.35 59.01 -8.21
N ASP A 293 -6.52 59.21 -7.18
CA ASP A 293 -5.59 58.18 -6.74
C ASP A 293 -6.36 56.94 -6.30
N THR A 294 -5.74 55.77 -6.47
CA THR A 294 -6.29 54.48 -6.06
C THR A 294 -5.31 53.76 -5.16
N GLN A 295 -5.82 53.05 -4.16
CA GLN A 295 -5.01 52.17 -3.32
C GLN A 295 -5.76 50.85 -3.05
N PRO A 296 -5.03 49.74 -2.83
CA PRO A 296 -5.64 48.52 -2.34
C PRO A 296 -6.16 48.71 -0.92
N CYS A 297 -7.28 48.08 -0.60
CA CYS A 297 -7.90 48.14 0.71
C CYS A 297 -8.46 46.77 1.10
N TYR A 298 -8.53 46.52 2.41
CA TYR A 298 -9.16 45.33 2.94
C TYR A 298 -9.67 45.64 4.35
N THR A 299 -10.97 45.43 4.58
CA THR A 299 -11.62 45.74 5.86
C THR A 299 -12.00 44.50 6.66
N GLY A 300 -11.65 43.31 6.17
CA GLY A 300 -11.71 42.06 6.93
C GLY A 300 -10.58 41.91 7.96
N PRO A 301 -10.59 40.85 8.79
CA PRO A 301 -9.52 40.55 9.74
C PRO A 301 -8.16 40.42 9.03
N PRO A 302 -7.07 41.06 9.50
CA PRO A 302 -5.78 41.08 8.79
C PRO A 302 -5.20 39.70 8.44
N ALA A 303 -5.49 38.67 9.25
CA ALA A 303 -5.04 37.30 9.02
C ALA A 303 -5.70 36.60 7.82
N THR A 304 -6.85 37.09 7.37
CA THR A 304 -7.64 36.53 6.25
C THR A 304 -7.33 37.18 4.91
N ARG A 305 -6.51 38.23 4.91
CA ARG A 305 -6.19 39.01 3.70
C ARG A 305 -5.37 38.16 2.73
N SER A 306 -5.82 38.09 1.48
CA SER A 306 -5.20 37.31 0.40
C SER A 306 -5.10 35.80 0.68
N GLN A 307 -6.00 35.27 1.52
CA GLN A 307 -6.16 33.84 1.76
C GLN A 307 -7.43 33.36 1.04
N GLY A 308 -7.34 32.24 0.34
CA GLY A 308 -8.50 31.63 -0.30
C GLY A 308 -9.20 32.55 -1.29
N SER A 309 -10.52 32.67 -1.13
CA SER A 309 -11.38 33.55 -1.93
C SER A 309 -11.29 35.03 -1.53
N CYS A 310 -10.69 35.36 -0.38
CA CYS A 310 -10.57 36.73 0.10
C CYS A 310 -9.52 37.51 -0.67
N HIS A 311 -9.93 38.67 -1.18
CA HIS A 311 -9.03 39.57 -1.89
C HIS A 311 -9.30 41.03 -1.56
N ASP A 312 -8.28 41.84 -1.81
CA ASP A 312 -8.33 43.28 -1.65
C ASP A 312 -9.36 43.90 -2.60
N GLY A 313 -10.02 44.93 -2.10
CA GLY A 313 -10.77 45.88 -2.92
C GLY A 313 -9.90 47.07 -3.32
N THR A 314 -10.52 48.06 -3.95
CA THR A 314 -9.90 49.35 -4.28
C THR A 314 -10.60 50.50 -3.57
N GLN A 315 -9.83 51.39 -2.95
CA GLN A 315 -10.29 52.70 -2.53
C GLN A 315 -9.90 53.74 -3.56
N ILE A 316 -10.83 54.65 -3.87
CA ILE A 316 -10.59 55.81 -4.72
C ILE A 316 -10.57 57.05 -3.84
N CYS A 317 -9.57 57.90 -4.04
CA CYS A 317 -9.48 59.16 -3.32
C CYS A 317 -10.43 60.22 -3.88
N SER A 318 -11.17 60.90 -3.01
CA SER A 318 -11.99 62.06 -3.36
C SER A 318 -12.03 63.07 -2.22
N GLY A 319 -11.77 64.34 -2.53
CA GLY A 319 -11.68 65.42 -1.56
C GLY A 319 -10.50 65.28 -0.59
N GLY A 320 -9.40 64.69 -1.04
CA GLY A 320 -8.25 64.37 -0.17
C GLY A 320 -8.64 63.43 0.96
N LYS A 321 -9.46 62.41 0.69
CA LYS A 321 -9.78 61.30 1.61
C LYS A 321 -10.04 60.04 0.80
N TRP A 322 -9.63 58.90 1.35
CA TRP A 322 -9.93 57.60 0.76
C TRP A 322 -11.41 57.25 0.95
N GLY A 323 -12.08 56.86 -0.13
CA GLY A 323 -13.47 56.40 -0.11
C GLY A 323 -13.65 55.03 0.56
N SER A 324 -14.83 54.42 0.40
CA SER A 324 -15.09 53.05 0.86
C SER A 324 -14.30 52.03 0.04
N CYS A 325 -13.94 50.90 0.66
CA CYS A 325 -13.31 49.79 -0.05
C CYS A 325 -14.31 49.10 -0.98
N GLN A 326 -14.10 49.19 -2.29
CA GLN A 326 -14.99 48.61 -3.30
C GLN A 326 -14.38 47.34 -3.90
N GLY A 327 -15.19 46.29 -4.03
CA GLY A 327 -14.75 45.03 -4.63
C GLY A 327 -13.83 44.19 -3.75
N GLU A 328 -13.84 44.38 -2.42
CA GLU A 328 -13.20 43.43 -1.51
C GLU A 328 -14.08 42.18 -1.33
N THR A 329 -13.46 41.01 -1.17
CA THR A 329 -14.13 39.77 -0.77
C THR A 329 -13.69 39.42 0.64
N LYS A 330 -14.64 39.38 1.58
CA LYS A 330 -14.41 39.16 3.03
C LYS A 330 -14.65 37.70 3.41
N PRO A 331 -14.04 37.23 4.51
CA PRO A 331 -14.27 35.87 4.99
C PRO A 331 -15.73 35.70 5.38
N THR A 332 -16.30 34.60 4.93
CA THR A 332 -17.58 34.11 5.43
C THR A 332 -17.40 33.54 6.85
N ALA A 333 -18.50 33.40 7.59
CA ALA A 333 -18.44 32.89 8.96
C ALA A 333 -18.20 31.36 9.04
N GLN A 334 -18.50 30.63 7.97
CA GLN A 334 -18.38 29.18 7.81
C GLN A 334 -18.06 28.84 6.34
N GLU A 335 -17.34 27.74 6.12
CA GLU A 335 -17.08 27.21 4.76
C GLU A 335 -18.36 26.88 4.01
N ILE A 336 -18.34 27.11 2.69
CA ILE A 336 -19.34 26.57 1.76
C ILE A 336 -18.79 25.24 1.25
N CYS A 337 -19.18 24.16 1.92
CA CYS A 337 -18.64 22.83 1.66
C CYS A 337 -18.82 22.37 0.21
N GLY A 338 -17.78 21.77 -0.37
CA GLY A 338 -17.82 21.07 -1.66
C GLY A 338 -17.46 21.94 -2.87
N ASN A 339 -17.14 23.22 -2.67
CA ASN A 339 -16.76 24.13 -3.75
C ASN A 339 -15.23 24.21 -3.97
N ALA A 340 -14.42 23.50 -3.17
CA ALA A 340 -12.96 23.47 -3.18
C ALA A 340 -12.30 24.86 -3.03
N LYS A 341 -13.00 25.81 -2.42
CA LYS A 341 -12.50 27.14 -2.07
C LYS A 341 -12.36 27.23 -0.56
N ASP A 342 -11.57 28.22 -0.15
CA ASP A 342 -11.39 28.63 1.24
C ASP A 342 -12.24 29.91 1.40
N ASP A 343 -13.49 29.72 1.83
CA ASP A 343 -14.51 30.78 1.88
C ASP A 343 -14.46 31.58 3.17
N ASN A 344 -13.94 31.01 4.25
CA ASN A 344 -13.69 31.69 5.52
C ASN A 344 -12.25 32.22 5.63
N CYS A 345 -11.42 31.95 4.62
CA CYS A 345 -10.09 32.52 4.40
C CYS A 345 -9.11 32.22 5.54
N ASN A 346 -9.16 31.00 6.06
CA ASN A 346 -8.26 30.53 7.13
C ASN A 346 -7.08 29.69 6.63
N GLY A 347 -6.97 29.50 5.31
CA GLY A 347 -5.89 28.76 4.66
C GLY A 347 -6.18 27.26 4.49
N GLN A 348 -7.41 26.82 4.73
CA GLN A 348 -7.89 25.47 4.45
C GLN A 348 -9.14 25.58 3.57
N SER A 349 -9.35 24.62 2.68
CA SER A 349 -10.55 24.52 1.85
C SER A 349 -11.44 23.42 2.42
N ASP A 350 -12.74 23.70 2.55
CA ASP A 350 -13.77 22.72 2.95
C ASP A 350 -13.57 22.10 4.36
N GLU A 351 -12.96 22.80 5.32
CA GLU A 351 -12.79 22.35 6.70
C GLU A 351 -14.00 22.65 7.61
N ASN A 352 -14.12 21.90 8.71
CA ASN A 352 -15.26 21.99 9.65
C ASN A 352 -16.66 21.79 9.04
N CYS A 353 -16.71 21.23 7.83
CA CYS A 353 -17.90 20.71 7.18
C CYS A 353 -18.45 19.48 7.94
N ASN A 354 -19.13 19.72 9.06
CA ASN A 354 -19.97 18.71 9.71
C ASN A 354 -21.28 18.61 8.94
N VAL A 355 -21.24 17.98 7.76
CA VAL A 355 -22.45 17.52 7.08
C VAL A 355 -23.13 16.48 7.99
N PRO A 356 -24.35 16.73 8.49
CA PRO A 356 -25.11 15.70 9.18
C PRO A 356 -25.27 14.51 8.24
N GLN A 357 -25.24 13.29 8.80
CA GLN A 357 -25.34 11.98 8.10
C GLN A 357 -26.66 11.76 7.31
N GLN A 358 -27.39 12.84 6.99
CA GLN A 358 -28.70 12.86 6.34
C GLN A 358 -28.75 13.80 5.11
N CYS A 359 -27.70 14.57 4.80
CA CYS A 359 -27.58 15.28 3.52
C CYS A 359 -26.72 14.43 2.59
N THR A 360 -27.33 13.93 1.51
CA THR A 360 -26.61 13.20 0.45
C THR A 360 -26.32 14.21 -0.66
N ASP A 361 -25.07 14.21 -1.12
CA ASP A 361 -24.58 14.98 -2.26
C ASP A 361 -24.06 13.95 -3.28
N ASN A 362 -24.95 13.50 -4.16
CA ASN A 362 -24.73 12.42 -5.12
C ASN A 362 -24.04 12.91 -6.40
N ASP A 363 -24.28 14.17 -6.78
CA ASP A 363 -23.76 14.77 -8.01
C ASP A 363 -22.49 15.63 -7.78
N LYS A 364 -22.15 15.87 -6.51
CA LYS A 364 -20.88 16.42 -6.01
C LYS A 364 -20.68 17.88 -6.36
N ASP A 365 -21.75 18.66 -6.34
CA ASP A 365 -21.70 20.11 -6.55
C ASP A 365 -21.56 20.92 -5.24
N GLY A 366 -21.57 20.24 -4.09
CA GLY A 366 -21.44 20.83 -2.76
C GLY A 366 -22.77 21.15 -2.08
N PHE A 367 -23.90 20.89 -2.74
CA PHE A 367 -25.24 21.00 -2.17
C PHE A 367 -25.83 19.62 -1.95
N GLY A 368 -26.70 19.47 -0.96
CA GLY A 368 -27.18 18.15 -0.53
C GLY A 368 -28.69 18.10 -0.33
N PHE A 369 -29.28 16.96 -0.65
CA PHE A 369 -30.72 16.72 -0.51
C PHE A 369 -31.04 15.97 0.79
N GLY A 370 -31.97 16.50 1.60
CA GLY A 370 -32.40 15.87 2.86
C GLY A 370 -33.04 16.79 3.91
N GLN A 371 -33.52 16.20 5.02
CA GLN A 371 -34.07 16.95 6.16
C GLN A 371 -32.95 17.56 7.01
N ASN A 372 -33.10 18.85 7.35
CA ASN A 372 -32.13 19.67 8.10
C ASN A 372 -30.88 20.16 7.33
N CYS A 373 -30.89 20.15 6.00
CA CYS A 373 -29.85 20.76 5.16
C CYS A 373 -29.96 22.31 5.12
N SER A 374 -29.99 22.98 6.27
CA SER A 374 -30.14 24.45 6.35
C SER A 374 -28.97 25.17 5.69
N GLY A 375 -29.22 25.84 4.57
CA GLY A 375 -28.23 26.64 3.82
C GLY A 375 -27.55 25.92 2.65
N ILE A 376 -27.74 24.60 2.52
CA ILE A 376 -27.16 23.77 1.44
C ILE A 376 -28.21 22.88 0.77
N GLN A 377 -29.49 23.19 0.93
CA GLN A 377 -30.58 22.33 0.47
C GLN A 377 -30.69 22.34 -1.05
N ASP A 378 -30.27 21.26 -1.66
CA ASP A 378 -30.47 21.00 -3.07
C ASP A 378 -31.90 20.51 -3.35
N CYS A 379 -32.47 20.93 -4.47
CA CYS A 379 -33.75 20.48 -5.00
C CYS A 379 -33.61 19.35 -6.03
N ASN A 380 -32.41 19.09 -6.57
CA ASN A 380 -32.15 17.98 -7.48
C ASN A 380 -30.71 17.42 -7.39
N ASP A 381 -30.53 16.50 -6.43
CA ASP A 381 -29.28 15.81 -6.08
C ASP A 381 -28.86 14.73 -7.11
N ALA A 382 -29.01 15.02 -8.38
CA ALA A 382 -28.55 14.19 -9.50
C ALA A 382 -28.07 15.04 -10.68
N ASP A 383 -28.11 16.37 -10.56
CA ASP A 383 -27.80 17.33 -11.59
C ASP A 383 -26.96 18.48 -11.01
N PRO A 384 -25.62 18.48 -11.22
CA PRO A 384 -24.70 19.51 -10.69
C PRO A 384 -24.97 20.94 -11.18
N SER A 385 -25.93 21.11 -12.09
CA SER A 385 -26.37 22.41 -12.61
C SER A 385 -27.59 22.97 -11.89
N VAL A 386 -28.14 22.27 -10.89
CA VAL A 386 -29.32 22.67 -10.14
C VAL A 386 -28.93 22.75 -8.67
N HIS A 387 -28.82 23.96 -8.11
CA HIS A 387 -28.51 24.17 -6.70
C HIS A 387 -28.80 25.63 -6.25
N PRO A 388 -28.96 25.91 -4.94
CA PRO A 388 -29.38 27.23 -4.41
C PRO A 388 -28.63 28.49 -4.87
N ASN A 389 -27.38 28.31 -5.31
CA ASN A 389 -26.47 29.37 -5.76
C ASN A 389 -26.40 29.53 -7.29
N GLN A 390 -27.17 28.74 -8.05
CA GLN A 390 -27.24 28.91 -9.49
C GLN A 390 -28.04 30.16 -9.86
N GLN A 391 -27.77 30.63 -11.08
CA GLN A 391 -28.62 31.60 -11.72
C GLN A 391 -29.76 30.87 -12.43
N GLU A 392 -30.99 31.19 -12.06
CA GLU A 392 -32.20 30.63 -12.68
C GLU A 392 -32.20 30.79 -14.21
N ILE A 393 -32.31 29.67 -14.94
CA ILE A 393 -32.41 29.64 -16.40
C ILE A 393 -33.88 29.41 -16.76
N CYS A 394 -34.59 30.53 -16.87
CA CYS A 394 -36.01 30.54 -17.17
C CYS A 394 -36.43 29.66 -18.37
N GLY A 395 -37.57 28.98 -18.24
CA GLY A 395 -38.23 28.18 -19.27
C GLY A 395 -37.51 26.90 -19.71
N ASN A 396 -36.52 26.43 -18.95
CA ASN A 396 -35.75 25.22 -19.25
C ASN A 396 -36.37 23.94 -18.63
N GLY A 397 -37.46 24.07 -17.87
CA GLY A 397 -38.14 22.98 -17.17
C GLY A 397 -37.50 22.56 -15.85
N LYS A 398 -36.54 23.32 -15.32
CA LYS A 398 -35.82 23.08 -14.07
C LYS A 398 -35.95 24.30 -13.15
N ASP A 399 -35.97 24.05 -11.85
CA ASP A 399 -35.82 25.07 -10.81
C ASP A 399 -34.33 25.15 -10.49
N ASP A 400 -33.54 25.87 -11.30
CA ASP A 400 -32.08 25.78 -11.23
C ASP A 400 -31.55 26.34 -9.91
N ASP A 401 -32.22 27.34 -9.32
CA ASP A 401 -31.80 28.00 -8.08
C ASP A 401 -32.55 27.54 -6.81
N CYS A 402 -33.44 26.56 -6.94
CA CYS A 402 -34.20 25.94 -5.86
C CYS A 402 -35.04 26.90 -5.00
N LYS A 403 -35.45 28.06 -5.53
CA LYS A 403 -36.24 29.05 -4.77
C LYS A 403 -37.71 29.06 -5.18
N ASP A 404 -37.98 29.18 -6.48
CA ASP A 404 -39.29 29.62 -6.98
C ASP A 404 -39.86 28.73 -8.10
N GLY A 405 -39.22 27.61 -8.44
CA GLY A 405 -39.57 26.79 -9.60
C GLY A 405 -39.05 27.39 -10.91
N ASP A 406 -39.19 26.64 -12.01
CA ASP A 406 -38.86 27.16 -13.36
C ASP A 406 -39.68 28.43 -13.67
N LEU A 407 -39.01 29.58 -13.56
CA LEU A 407 -39.65 30.86 -13.80
C LEU A 407 -39.91 31.02 -15.30
N PRO A 408 -41.12 31.46 -15.72
CA PRO A 408 -41.34 31.78 -17.12
C PRO A 408 -40.43 32.94 -17.49
N CYS A 409 -39.65 32.79 -18.57
CA CYS A 409 -38.77 33.87 -19.03
C CYS A 409 -39.56 35.16 -19.15
N ALA A 410 -39.01 36.24 -18.55
CA ALA A 410 -39.45 37.57 -18.87
C ALA A 410 -39.32 37.71 -20.39
N LYS A 411 -40.47 37.85 -21.05
CA LYS A 411 -40.51 37.91 -22.51
C LYS A 411 -39.58 39.02 -22.98
N LEU A 412 -38.73 38.71 -23.94
CA LEU A 412 -37.75 39.61 -24.49
C LEU A 412 -38.47 40.80 -25.15
N PRO A 413 -38.11 42.04 -24.78
CA PRO A 413 -38.73 43.22 -25.37
C PRO A 413 -38.33 43.37 -26.84
N PHE A 414 -39.12 44.16 -27.57
CA PHE A 414 -38.91 44.44 -28.98
C PHE A 414 -37.45 44.88 -29.27
N GLY A 415 -36.82 44.27 -30.28
CA GLY A 415 -35.46 44.59 -30.70
C GLY A 415 -34.36 43.78 -30.01
N THR A 416 -34.68 42.96 -29.01
CA THR A 416 -33.68 42.15 -28.28
C THR A 416 -33.25 40.92 -29.08
N GLN A 417 -31.94 40.66 -29.14
CA GLN A 417 -31.38 39.46 -29.79
C GLN A 417 -31.57 38.21 -28.91
N GLY A 418 -31.52 37.03 -29.52
CA GLY A 418 -31.39 35.76 -28.79
C GLY A 418 -32.68 34.99 -28.55
N CYS A 419 -33.81 35.42 -29.11
CA CYS A 419 -35.02 34.59 -29.12
C CYS A 419 -34.82 33.32 -29.96
N THR A 420 -35.49 32.23 -29.61
CA THR A 420 -35.42 30.96 -30.35
C THR A 420 -36.80 30.49 -30.81
N LYS A 421 -37.86 30.91 -30.12
CA LYS A 421 -39.26 30.63 -30.42
C LYS A 421 -40.11 31.91 -30.30
N PRO A 422 -41.27 32.01 -30.98
CA PRO A 422 -42.09 33.22 -30.97
C PRO A 422 -42.47 33.70 -29.56
N GLU A 423 -42.81 32.78 -28.67
CA GLU A 423 -43.22 33.04 -27.29
C GLU A 423 -42.14 33.62 -26.38
N ASP A 424 -40.87 33.57 -26.80
CA ASP A 424 -39.75 34.22 -26.10
C ASP A 424 -39.86 35.75 -26.15
N CYS A 425 -40.64 36.30 -27.09
CA CYS A 425 -40.77 37.73 -27.33
C CYS A 425 -42.07 38.30 -26.78
N GLU A 426 -42.07 39.53 -26.25
CA GLU A 426 -43.31 40.20 -25.80
C GLU A 426 -44.33 40.32 -26.93
N SER A 427 -43.84 40.51 -28.15
CA SER A 427 -44.60 40.59 -29.38
C SER A 427 -45.08 39.23 -29.93
N ASN A 428 -44.70 38.13 -29.28
CA ASN A 428 -44.90 36.76 -29.79
C ASN A 428 -44.33 36.56 -31.21
N LEU A 429 -43.26 37.29 -31.58
CA LEU A 429 -42.64 37.22 -32.90
C LEU A 429 -41.11 37.27 -32.80
N CYS A 430 -40.50 36.11 -33.00
CA CYS A 430 -39.05 35.96 -33.14
C CYS A 430 -38.69 35.83 -34.63
N VAL A 431 -37.78 36.66 -35.12
CA VAL A 431 -37.41 36.73 -36.54
C VAL A 431 -35.93 36.47 -36.69
N ARG A 432 -35.58 35.64 -37.68
CA ARG A 432 -34.20 35.34 -38.04
C ARG A 432 -33.83 36.01 -39.36
N LEU A 433 -32.77 36.81 -39.39
CA LEU A 433 -32.14 37.28 -40.62
C LEU A 433 -30.63 37.16 -40.50
N ASN A 434 -29.96 36.70 -41.56
CA ASN A 434 -28.50 36.55 -41.61
C ASN A 434 -27.90 35.78 -40.42
N GLY A 435 -28.63 34.79 -39.89
CA GLY A 435 -28.19 33.97 -38.76
C GLY A 435 -28.46 34.56 -37.38
N GLU A 436 -28.93 35.81 -37.29
CA GLU A 436 -29.26 36.47 -36.03
C GLU A 436 -30.75 36.37 -35.74
N TYR A 437 -31.12 35.96 -34.52
CA TYR A 437 -32.50 35.94 -34.05
C TYR A 437 -32.80 37.16 -33.20
N ARG A 438 -33.95 37.79 -33.42
CA ARG A 438 -34.37 38.99 -32.68
C ARG A 438 -35.89 39.07 -32.52
N CYS A 439 -36.33 39.56 -31.37
CA CYS A 439 -37.73 39.89 -31.15
C CYS A 439 -38.14 41.08 -31.99
N SER A 440 -39.20 40.90 -32.79
CA SER A 440 -39.68 41.89 -33.74
C SER A 440 -41.20 42.06 -33.61
N GLN A 441 -41.81 42.95 -34.40
CA GLN A 441 -43.26 43.08 -34.49
C GLN A 441 -43.69 43.00 -35.94
N LEU A 442 -44.92 42.53 -36.18
CA LEU A 442 -45.53 42.53 -37.50
C LEU A 442 -45.63 43.96 -38.02
N CYS A 443 -45.34 44.14 -39.30
CA CYS A 443 -45.49 45.42 -39.98
C CYS A 443 -45.97 45.17 -41.41
N GLN A 444 -46.87 45.98 -41.93
CA GLN A 444 -47.29 45.94 -43.34
C GLN A 444 -46.68 47.09 -44.14
N THR A 445 -46.40 48.21 -43.46
CA THR A 445 -45.82 49.40 -44.05
C THR A 445 -44.60 49.89 -43.27
N LYS A 446 -43.79 50.73 -43.91
CA LYS A 446 -42.57 51.31 -43.31
C LYS A 446 -42.84 52.12 -42.04
N ALA A 447 -44.05 52.63 -41.84
CA ALA A 447 -44.41 53.51 -40.73
C ALA A 447 -44.74 52.77 -39.41
N GLU A 448 -44.90 51.44 -39.47
CA GLU A 448 -45.30 50.62 -38.31
C GLU A 448 -44.11 50.16 -37.45
N CYS A 449 -42.88 50.46 -37.86
CA CYS A 449 -41.68 50.07 -37.14
C CYS A 449 -41.14 51.21 -36.25
N PRO A 450 -40.62 50.91 -35.05
CA PRO A 450 -40.02 51.91 -34.17
C PRO A 450 -38.79 52.54 -34.81
N SER A 451 -38.42 53.74 -34.35
CA SER A 451 -37.28 54.48 -34.88
C SER A 451 -36.00 53.62 -34.83
N GLY A 452 -35.28 53.57 -35.96
CA GLY A 452 -34.11 52.72 -36.14
C GLY A 452 -34.41 51.36 -36.79
N TYR A 453 -35.68 51.04 -37.08
CA TYR A 453 -36.10 49.80 -37.73
C TYR A 453 -36.84 50.08 -39.05
N LYS A 454 -36.71 49.18 -40.03
CA LYS A 454 -37.48 49.17 -41.29
C LYS A 454 -38.33 47.92 -41.38
N CYS A 455 -39.51 48.06 -41.97
CA CYS A 455 -40.34 46.90 -42.28
C CYS A 455 -39.69 46.10 -43.42
N ILE A 456 -39.44 44.83 -43.17
CA ILE A 456 -38.97 43.88 -44.17
C ILE A 456 -40.13 42.99 -44.62
N ASN A 457 -40.34 42.94 -45.93
CA ASN A 457 -41.30 42.05 -46.61
C ASN A 457 -42.73 42.05 -46.02
N GLN A 458 -43.19 43.18 -45.48
CA GLN A 458 -44.53 43.28 -44.85
C GLN A 458 -44.78 42.24 -43.76
N SER A 459 -43.73 41.87 -43.03
CA SER A 459 -43.81 40.80 -42.02
C SER A 459 -43.09 41.13 -40.72
N ALA A 460 -42.00 41.90 -40.72
CA ALA A 460 -41.24 42.15 -39.50
C ALA A 460 -40.45 43.46 -39.52
N CYS A 461 -40.24 44.07 -38.36
CA CYS A 461 -39.37 45.22 -38.19
C CYS A 461 -37.92 44.80 -37.92
N TRP A 462 -36.97 45.29 -38.72
CA TRP A 462 -35.55 44.95 -38.58
C TRP A 462 -34.65 46.19 -38.49
N PRO A 463 -33.55 46.18 -37.68
CA PRO A 463 -32.65 47.32 -37.57
C PRO A 463 -32.10 47.81 -38.91
N ILE A 464 -31.99 49.12 -39.05
CA ILE A 464 -31.41 49.78 -40.22
C ILE A 464 -29.88 49.78 -40.06
N GLN A 465 -29.19 48.69 -40.39
CA GLN A 465 -27.72 48.71 -40.57
C GLN A 465 -27.36 49.15 -42.00
N GLN A 466 -26.30 49.94 -42.13
CA GLN A 466 -25.71 50.31 -43.42
C GLN A 466 -25.20 49.03 -44.11
N GLU A 467 -25.61 48.86 -45.37
CA GLU A 467 -25.41 47.67 -46.22
C GLU A 467 -26.28 46.45 -45.88
N VAL A 468 -27.55 46.53 -46.27
CA VAL A 468 -28.29 45.35 -46.74
C VAL A 468 -28.25 45.42 -48.28
N PRO A 469 -27.41 44.64 -48.96
CA PRO A 469 -27.46 44.51 -50.42
C PRO A 469 -28.83 43.99 -50.82
N ASP A 470 -29.32 44.44 -51.96
CA ASP A 470 -30.61 44.13 -52.57
C ASP A 470 -31.32 42.90 -52.00
N ALA A 471 -32.48 43.14 -51.40
CA ALA A 471 -33.48 42.11 -51.19
C ALA A 471 -33.91 41.60 -52.57
N GLY A 472 -33.14 40.66 -53.12
CA GLY A 472 -33.59 39.75 -54.15
C GLY A 472 -34.75 38.94 -53.59
N GLN A 473 -35.97 39.44 -53.82
CA GLN A 473 -37.28 38.81 -53.67
C GLN A 473 -37.34 37.56 -52.78
N LEU A 474 -37.39 37.74 -51.46
CA LEU A 474 -37.93 36.71 -50.58
C LEU A 474 -39.46 36.76 -50.69
N GLN A 475 -40.03 35.82 -51.44
CA GLN A 475 -41.47 35.69 -51.62
C GLN A 475 -42.12 35.24 -50.30
N SER A 476 -43.11 35.99 -49.83
CA SER A 476 -43.93 35.63 -48.67
C SER A 476 -44.84 34.45 -49.00
N CYS A 477 -45.08 33.57 -48.04
CA CYS A 477 -45.94 32.39 -48.20
C CYS A 477 -46.78 32.15 -46.95
N LYS A 478 -47.90 31.42 -47.09
CA LYS A 478 -48.69 30.91 -45.97
C LYS A 478 -48.62 29.39 -45.87
N ALA A 479 -48.33 28.72 -46.99
CA ALA A 479 -48.07 27.29 -47.07
C ALA A 479 -47.03 27.01 -48.17
N ASP A 480 -46.43 25.82 -48.15
CA ASP A 480 -45.38 25.41 -49.11
C ASP A 480 -45.80 25.52 -50.57
N ALA A 481 -47.11 25.39 -50.86
CA ALA A 481 -47.67 25.52 -52.20
C ALA A 481 -47.59 26.96 -52.76
N ASP A 482 -47.38 27.96 -51.92
CA ASP A 482 -47.21 29.35 -52.33
C ASP A 482 -45.77 29.65 -52.81
N CYS A 483 -44.89 28.66 -52.73
CA CYS A 483 -43.47 28.77 -53.05
C CYS A 483 -43.10 28.12 -54.40
N PRO A 484 -42.11 28.70 -55.13
CA PRO A 484 -41.55 28.08 -56.34
C PRO A 484 -41.01 26.66 -56.09
N SER A 485 -41.04 25.82 -57.12
CA SER A 485 -40.59 24.42 -57.04
C SER A 485 -39.17 24.30 -56.46
N GLY A 486 -39.02 23.57 -55.35
CA GLY A 486 -37.75 23.40 -54.62
C GLY A 486 -37.58 24.30 -53.38
N GLN A 487 -38.59 25.08 -53.01
CA GLN A 487 -38.66 25.86 -51.76
C GLN A 487 -39.82 25.37 -50.88
N PHE A 488 -39.75 25.66 -49.58
CA PHE A 488 -40.86 25.42 -48.64
C PHE A 488 -41.11 26.68 -47.80
N CYS A 489 -42.30 26.78 -47.24
CA CYS A 489 -42.74 27.93 -46.48
C CYS A 489 -42.31 27.80 -45.03
N GLU A 490 -41.24 28.51 -44.68
CA GLU A 490 -40.69 28.51 -43.32
C GLU A 490 -40.89 29.88 -42.70
N PHE A 491 -41.66 29.95 -41.62
CA PHE A 491 -41.95 31.18 -40.87
C PHE A 491 -42.46 32.35 -41.74
N GLY A 492 -43.27 32.04 -42.75
CA GLY A 492 -43.92 33.04 -43.61
C GLY A 492 -43.13 33.45 -44.85
N PHE A 493 -41.99 32.81 -45.13
CA PHE A 493 -41.16 33.07 -46.31
C PHE A 493 -40.74 31.79 -47.03
N CYS A 494 -40.61 31.87 -48.36
CA CYS A 494 -40.11 30.76 -49.15
C CYS A 494 -38.59 30.63 -49.01
N ALA A 495 -38.13 29.51 -48.42
CA ALA A 495 -36.72 29.21 -48.19
C ALA A 495 -36.21 28.10 -49.13
N GLN A 496 -34.99 28.26 -49.64
CA GLN A 496 -34.26 27.21 -50.38
C GLN A 496 -33.61 26.24 -49.39
N LYS A 497 -33.59 24.95 -49.72
CA LYS A 497 -32.90 23.94 -48.93
C LYS A 497 -31.37 24.04 -49.14
N THR A 498 -30.72 25.03 -48.54
CA THR A 498 -29.26 25.07 -48.46
C THR A 498 -28.81 24.10 -47.36
N GLY A 499 -28.19 22.99 -47.79
CA GLY A 499 -27.67 21.98 -46.88
C GLY A 499 -26.58 22.53 -45.97
N CYS A 500 -26.86 22.56 -44.67
CA CYS A 500 -25.84 22.39 -43.64
C CYS A 500 -26.07 21.01 -43.02
N GLY A 501 -25.00 20.23 -42.98
CA GLY A 501 -25.02 18.85 -42.51
C GLY A 501 -25.48 18.75 -41.07
N CYS A 502 -26.46 17.88 -40.86
CA CYS A 502 -26.48 16.93 -39.77
C CYS A 502 -26.81 15.59 -40.44
N GLU A 503 -25.90 14.61 -40.33
CA GLU A 503 -26.23 13.23 -40.66
C GLU A 503 -27.44 12.84 -39.82
N SER A 504 -28.57 12.64 -40.49
CA SER A 504 -29.73 12.00 -39.91
C SER A 504 -29.41 10.51 -39.76
N HIS A 505 -29.10 10.10 -38.54
CA HIS A 505 -29.49 8.78 -38.07
C HIS A 505 -31.02 8.70 -38.16
N ASP A 506 -31.52 7.98 -39.17
CA ASP A 506 -32.24 6.72 -38.92
C ASP A 506 -32.76 6.10 -40.23
N GLY A 507 -32.40 4.82 -40.40
CA GLY A 507 -33.29 3.81 -40.99
C GLY A 507 -33.38 3.72 -42.53
N ASN A 508 -32.43 3.03 -43.16
CA ASN A 508 -32.79 1.93 -44.07
C ASN A 508 -31.62 0.97 -44.34
N LEU A 509 -31.72 -0.23 -43.79
CA LEU A 509 -30.87 -1.38 -44.08
C LEU A 509 -31.27 -2.01 -45.41
N SER A 510 -30.31 -2.14 -46.33
CA SER A 510 -30.25 -3.19 -47.37
C SER A 510 -28.94 -3.06 -48.17
N PRO A 511 -28.45 -4.10 -48.87
CA PRO A 511 -28.12 -5.45 -48.41
C PRO A 511 -26.63 -5.77 -48.70
N LEU A 512 -26.13 -6.86 -48.11
CA LEU A 512 -24.81 -7.45 -48.41
C LEU A 512 -24.65 -7.76 -49.92
N PRO A 513 -23.41 -7.97 -50.40
CA PRO A 513 -23.04 -9.37 -50.59
C PRO A 513 -21.58 -9.74 -50.24
N PHE A 514 -21.49 -10.81 -49.44
CA PHE A 514 -20.63 -11.99 -49.64
C PHE A 514 -19.10 -11.96 -49.44
N LEU A 515 -18.67 -13.06 -48.79
CA LEU A 515 -17.33 -13.61 -48.58
C LEU A 515 -16.62 -13.03 -47.33
N LEU A 516 -16.34 -13.76 -46.26
CA LEU A 516 -16.21 -15.20 -46.06
C LEU A 516 -16.24 -15.48 -44.54
N MET A 517 -17.31 -16.09 -44.03
CA MET A 517 -17.25 -16.87 -42.79
C MET A 517 -18.34 -17.95 -42.82
N PHE A 518 -17.93 -19.19 -43.02
CA PHE A 518 -18.65 -20.42 -42.70
C PHE A 518 -17.56 -21.49 -42.67
N ALA A 519 -17.49 -22.46 -41.78
CA ALA A 519 -18.11 -22.83 -40.52
C ALA A 519 -17.40 -24.14 -40.15
N LEU A 520 -17.48 -24.57 -38.89
CA LEU A 520 -17.87 -25.94 -38.49
C LEU A 520 -17.39 -26.22 -37.06
N LEU A 521 -18.38 -26.25 -36.16
CA LEU A 521 -18.40 -27.27 -35.13
C LEU A 521 -18.71 -28.61 -35.80
N ILE A 522 -17.88 -29.62 -35.55
CA ILE A 522 -18.24 -31.00 -35.13
C ILE A 522 -16.90 -31.70 -34.86
N GLY A 523 -16.76 -32.24 -33.65
CA GLY A 523 -15.48 -32.61 -33.07
C GLY A 523 -14.92 -33.96 -33.46
N TRP A 524 -13.83 -34.35 -32.81
CA TRP A 524 -13.51 -35.74 -32.53
C TRP A 524 -12.54 -35.86 -31.34
N ARG A 525 -12.84 -36.86 -30.50
CA ARG A 525 -12.05 -37.35 -29.36
C ARG A 525 -10.63 -37.76 -29.78
N ARG A 526 -9.63 -37.62 -28.89
CA ARG A 526 -9.03 -38.72 -28.10
C ARG A 526 -7.72 -38.33 -27.39
N LYS A 527 -7.73 -38.59 -26.08
CA LYS A 527 -6.70 -39.27 -25.25
C LYS A 527 -5.25 -38.77 -25.28
N HIS A 528 -4.75 -38.37 -24.11
CA HIS A 528 -3.64 -39.10 -23.48
C HIS A 528 -3.83 -39.17 -21.96
N LEU A 529 -3.65 -40.39 -21.44
CA LEU A 529 -3.79 -40.85 -20.05
C LEU A 529 -2.64 -40.39 -19.13
N PRO A 530 -2.83 -40.49 -17.80
CA PRO A 530 -1.75 -40.67 -16.82
C PRO A 530 -1.44 -42.17 -16.56
N HIS A 531 -0.20 -42.47 -16.22
CA HIS A 531 0.31 -43.64 -15.48
C HIS A 531 1.45 -43.08 -14.59
N HIS A 532 1.62 -43.40 -13.31
CA HIS A 532 1.18 -44.54 -12.51
C HIS A 532 1.09 -44.15 -11.04
#